data_AF-A0A940A3G4-F1
#
_entry.id   AF-A0A940A3G4-F1
#
_cell.length_a   1.000
_cell.length_b   1.000
_cell.length_c   1.000
_cell.angle_alpha   90.00
_cell.angle_beta   90.00
_cell.angle_gamma   90.00
#
_symmetry.space_group_name_H-M   'P 1'
#
loop_
_entity.id
_entity.type
_entity.pdbx_description
1 polymer ?
#
loop_
_entity_poly.entity_id
_entity_poly.type
_entity_poly.pdbx_seq_one_letter_code
_entity_poly.pdbx_strand_id
1 'polypeptide(L)'
;MKTRKYLIKMMMTAVLLIAVAAVCYLAVSPVSASESPAGFVKEDGETFFYKNGHKVTGWLSYEGSRFYFYRSSSTASGEKHTKGAMATGWQLIDGEKFYFFRSRKTESGEEHAKGAMATGWQMIDGVKYYFYRSSSTGSGLSHTKGTLATGWQKIDGYKYYFYRSSDGSHLKGEMAKGWQTIEGSRYYFFKSAKTYGRSGIMATGARNIDDRGCVFAADGKLLKTDMYGWYKVNGDYYFCDRKSGKMVKDKTVNCIKIGKDGKAVKDKYSEEKIPVMIRAREIIGEICKKDDSIKEKQWKCYEYVAKPPYLFKHYPLKKYRDKYACFTAIYANNILNAYGDQDKIGGECVAESAALGYLYNELDFGTVYLCDDGGHAWIEIDGRTWDPLFVEAKGKQWYNRKGYAYRALNKTEI
;
A
#
# COMPACT_ATOMS: atom_id res chain seq x y z
N MET A 1 6.88 113.22 -35.61
CA MET A 1 7.01 113.59 -34.18
C MET A 1 8.19 112.80 -33.61
N LYS A 2 9.40 113.39 -33.65
CA LYS A 2 10.15 113.93 -32.48
C LYS A 2 10.35 112.83 -31.41
N THR A 3 11.54 112.32 -31.07
CA THR A 3 12.93 112.84 -31.12
C THR A 3 13.86 111.69 -30.64
N ARG A 4 14.93 111.29 -31.39
CA ARG A 4 16.36 111.64 -31.17
C ARG A 4 16.95 111.08 -29.84
N LYS A 5 17.99 110.22 -29.78
CA LYS A 5 19.40 110.49 -30.17
C LYS A 5 20.28 109.20 -30.11
N TYR A 6 21.06 108.88 -31.15
CA TYR A 6 22.51 109.14 -31.37
C TYR A 6 23.45 108.35 -30.41
N LEU A 7 24.27 107.37 -30.85
CA LEU A 7 25.45 107.37 -31.76
C LEU A 7 26.78 107.44 -30.99
N ILE A 8 27.79 106.74 -31.55
CA ILE A 8 29.21 107.13 -31.69
C ILE A 8 30.24 106.62 -30.67
N LYS A 9 31.14 105.75 -31.21
CA LYS A 9 32.63 105.78 -31.24
C LYS A 9 33.37 105.82 -29.89
N MET A 10 34.61 105.36 -29.71
CA MET A 10 35.72 104.98 -30.58
C MET A 10 36.79 104.37 -29.64
N MET A 11 37.56 103.43 -30.14
CA MET A 11 39.03 103.30 -29.98
C MET A 11 39.64 103.49 -28.58
N MET A 12 40.36 102.47 -28.09
CA MET A 12 41.82 102.53 -28.03
C MET A 12 42.45 101.18 -27.64
N THR A 13 43.46 100.84 -28.42
CA THR A 13 44.36 99.68 -28.44
C THR A 13 45.40 99.69 -27.32
N ALA A 14 45.68 98.54 -26.71
CA ALA A 14 46.97 98.11 -26.15
C ALA A 14 46.89 96.59 -25.85
N VAL A 15 47.23 95.72 -26.80
CA VAL A 15 48.55 95.07 -26.95
C VAL A 15 49.00 94.34 -25.68
N LEU A 16 48.84 93.00 -25.63
CA LEU A 16 49.91 91.98 -25.76
C LEU A 16 49.49 90.65 -25.07
N LEU A 17 49.82 89.52 -25.71
CA LEU A 17 50.09 88.18 -25.14
C LEU A 17 48.92 87.28 -24.69
N ILE A 18 48.54 86.29 -25.53
CA ILE A 18 48.95 84.86 -25.39
C ILE A 18 48.05 83.94 -26.25
N ALA A 19 48.73 83.14 -27.09
CA ALA A 19 48.44 81.78 -27.58
C ALA A 19 46.97 81.38 -27.87
N VAL A 20 46.58 81.21 -29.14
CA VAL A 20 46.75 79.99 -29.97
C VAL A 20 45.74 78.88 -29.64
N ALA A 21 45.10 78.44 -30.73
CA ALA A 21 44.46 77.15 -30.98
C ALA A 21 43.06 76.90 -30.42
N ALA A 22 42.09 77.09 -31.31
CA ALA A 22 41.08 76.09 -31.69
C ALA A 22 41.01 74.87 -30.76
N VAL A 23 40.12 74.94 -29.78
CA VAL A 23 39.69 73.77 -29.02
C VAL A 23 38.89 72.90 -29.99
N CYS A 24 39.52 71.81 -30.44
CA CYS A 24 38.85 70.65 -30.99
C CYS A 24 37.73 70.25 -30.02
N TYR A 25 36.49 70.30 -30.49
CA TYR A 25 35.38 69.61 -29.86
C TYR A 25 35.64 68.10 -29.97
N LEU A 26 36.36 67.53 -29.00
CA LEU A 26 36.26 66.10 -28.76
C LEU A 26 34.94 65.90 -28.02
N ALA A 27 33.91 65.50 -28.75
CA ALA A 27 32.77 64.84 -28.16
C ALA A 27 33.30 63.59 -27.44
N VAL A 28 33.43 63.67 -26.12
CA VAL A 28 33.50 62.48 -25.29
C VAL A 28 32.11 61.89 -25.32
N SER A 29 31.87 61.00 -26.28
CA SER A 29 30.73 60.09 -26.19
C SER A 29 30.83 59.43 -24.81
N PRO A 30 29.78 59.42 -23.97
CA PRO A 30 29.82 58.54 -22.82
C PRO A 30 30.05 57.13 -23.38
N VAL A 31 31.15 56.50 -22.97
CA VAL A 31 31.23 55.05 -23.03
C VAL A 31 30.07 54.59 -22.17
N SER A 32 28.95 54.23 -22.81
CA SER A 32 27.98 53.37 -22.16
C SER A 32 28.77 52.13 -21.76
N ALA A 33 29.08 52.01 -20.46
CA ALA A 33 29.42 50.72 -19.91
C ALA A 33 28.29 49.79 -20.35
N SER A 34 28.59 48.82 -21.21
CA SER A 34 27.57 47.83 -21.56
C SER A 34 27.15 47.21 -20.25
N GLU A 35 25.87 47.35 -19.90
CA GLU A 35 25.34 46.68 -18.73
C GLU A 35 25.65 45.20 -18.91
N SER A 36 26.54 44.67 -18.08
CA SER A 36 26.93 43.28 -18.18
C SER A 36 25.66 42.45 -18.00
N PRO A 37 25.42 41.41 -18.83
CA PRO A 37 24.19 40.64 -18.75
C PRO A 37 23.93 40.19 -17.31
N ALA A 38 22.70 40.36 -16.82
CA ALA A 38 22.27 39.85 -15.52
C ALA A 38 21.17 38.80 -15.73
N GLY A 39 21.31 37.64 -15.09
CA GLY A 39 20.34 36.54 -15.21
C GLY A 39 20.74 35.47 -16.23
N PHE A 40 19.73 34.76 -16.75
CA PHE A 40 19.93 33.65 -17.68
C PHE A 40 20.29 34.14 -19.08
N VAL A 41 21.40 33.64 -19.62
CA VAL A 41 21.89 33.97 -20.97
C VAL A 41 22.16 32.67 -21.72
N LYS A 42 21.76 32.61 -22.99
CA LYS A 42 22.03 31.47 -23.86
C LYS A 42 23.20 31.79 -24.78
N GLU A 43 24.26 31.01 -24.72
CA GLU A 43 25.49 31.14 -25.53
C GLU A 43 25.83 29.78 -26.11
N ASP A 44 26.09 29.70 -27.42
CA ASP A 44 26.49 28.46 -28.12
C ASP A 44 25.59 27.25 -27.84
N GLY A 45 24.29 27.50 -27.61
CA GLY A 45 23.31 26.47 -27.31
C GLY A 45 23.17 26.11 -25.83
N GLU A 46 24.14 26.49 -25.00
CA GLU A 46 24.14 26.29 -23.55
C GLU A 46 23.53 27.48 -22.81
N THR A 47 23.09 27.26 -21.57
CA THR A 47 22.51 28.31 -20.73
C THR A 47 23.44 28.59 -19.56
N PHE A 48 23.77 29.86 -19.35
CA PHE A 48 24.59 30.37 -18.26
C PHE A 48 23.74 31.30 -17.38
N PHE A 49 24.19 31.56 -16.16
CA PHE A 49 23.64 32.62 -15.33
C PHE A 49 24.73 33.62 -14.98
N TYR A 50 24.49 34.89 -15.28
CA TYR A 50 25.41 35.97 -14.97
C TYR A 50 24.96 36.75 -13.74
N LYS A 51 25.90 36.99 -12.82
CA LYS A 51 25.71 37.86 -11.67
C LYS A 51 26.91 38.82 -11.59
N ASN A 52 26.65 40.12 -11.59
CA ASN A 52 27.67 41.17 -11.61
C ASN A 52 28.70 40.98 -12.74
N GLY A 53 28.24 40.60 -13.93
CA GLY A 53 29.09 40.36 -15.10
C GLY A 53 29.91 39.08 -15.10
N HIS A 54 29.79 38.21 -14.10
CA HIS A 54 30.49 36.93 -14.03
C HIS A 54 29.54 35.73 -14.13
N LYS A 55 29.98 34.67 -14.84
CA LYS A 55 29.28 33.38 -14.91
C LYS A 55 29.24 32.71 -13.52
N VAL A 56 28.05 32.37 -13.05
CA VAL A 56 27.84 31.60 -11.82
C VAL A 56 28.27 30.15 -12.02
N THR A 57 28.86 29.56 -10.99
CA THR A 57 29.14 28.12 -10.90
C THR A 57 28.60 27.57 -9.58
N GLY A 58 28.29 26.28 -9.54
CA GLY A 58 27.70 25.60 -8.39
C GLY A 58 26.19 25.85 -8.24
N TRP A 59 25.71 25.76 -7.00
CA TRP A 59 24.31 25.90 -6.67
C TRP A 59 23.85 27.37 -6.72
N LEU A 60 22.72 27.60 -7.38
CA LEU A 60 22.05 28.91 -7.41
C LEU A 60 20.58 28.73 -7.00
N SER A 61 20.10 29.60 -6.10
CA SER A 61 18.66 29.76 -5.87
C SER A 61 18.21 31.04 -6.56
N TYR A 62 17.17 30.94 -7.39
CA TYR A 62 16.64 32.05 -8.16
C TYR A 62 15.13 31.84 -8.37
N GLU A 63 14.34 32.87 -8.06
CA GLU A 63 12.87 32.85 -8.19
C GLU A 63 12.20 31.60 -7.58
N GLY A 64 12.61 31.23 -6.36
CA GLY A 64 12.07 30.07 -5.64
C GLY A 64 12.51 28.70 -6.17
N SER A 65 13.22 28.66 -7.30
CA SER A 65 13.82 27.45 -7.88
C SER A 65 15.29 27.34 -7.54
N ARG A 66 15.82 26.10 -7.58
CA ARG A 66 17.24 25.82 -7.34
C ARG A 66 17.84 25.21 -8.59
N PHE A 67 18.99 25.70 -9.02
CA PHE A 67 19.71 25.32 -10.22
C PHE A 67 21.13 24.90 -9.85
N TYR A 68 21.79 24.17 -10.76
CA TYR A 68 23.20 23.87 -10.66
C TYR A 68 23.92 24.25 -11.94
N PHE A 69 25.04 24.94 -11.82
CA PHE A 69 25.91 25.33 -12.91
C PHE A 69 27.26 24.62 -12.75
N TYR A 70 27.79 24.01 -13.80
CA TYR A 70 28.97 23.15 -13.68
C TYR A 70 30.18 23.91 -13.12
N ARG A 71 30.83 23.37 -12.08
CA ARG A 71 32.03 23.97 -11.46
C ARG A 71 33.31 23.78 -12.27
N SER A 72 33.33 22.77 -13.12
CA SER A 72 34.46 22.36 -13.97
C SER A 72 33.93 21.87 -15.31
N SER A 73 34.80 21.80 -16.32
CA SER A 73 34.47 21.23 -17.63
C SER A 73 34.42 19.69 -17.65
N SER A 74 34.62 19.06 -16.49
CA SER A 74 34.49 17.63 -16.25
C SER A 74 33.65 17.37 -14.99
N THR A 75 32.80 16.35 -15.06
CA THR A 75 31.95 15.91 -13.93
C THR A 75 32.44 14.59 -13.34
N ALA A 76 31.97 14.25 -12.14
CA ALA A 76 32.28 12.97 -11.50
C ALA A 76 31.80 11.74 -12.30
N SER A 77 30.83 11.91 -13.20
CA SER A 77 30.37 10.87 -14.14
C SER A 77 31.22 10.75 -15.40
N GLY A 78 32.23 11.61 -15.59
CA GLY A 78 33.09 11.63 -16.78
C GLY A 78 32.49 12.38 -17.98
N GLU A 79 31.28 12.92 -17.86
CA GLU A 79 30.69 13.76 -18.91
C GLU A 79 31.42 15.10 -19.01
N LYS A 80 31.74 15.51 -20.24
CA LYS A 80 32.32 16.82 -20.55
C LYS A 80 31.20 17.85 -20.71
N HIS A 81 31.34 18.97 -20.02
CA HIS A 81 30.41 20.11 -20.07
C HIS A 81 31.22 21.41 -20.11
N THR A 82 30.62 22.54 -20.43
CA THR A 82 31.31 23.83 -20.26
C THR A 82 31.20 24.30 -18.81
N LYS A 83 32.31 24.75 -18.22
CA LYS A 83 32.29 25.37 -16.88
C LYS A 83 31.31 26.55 -16.86
N GLY A 84 30.38 26.54 -15.92
CA GLY A 84 29.33 27.54 -15.77
C GLY A 84 28.06 27.26 -16.58
N ALA A 85 28.02 26.23 -17.43
CA ALA A 85 26.78 25.84 -18.10
C ALA A 85 25.78 25.23 -17.10
N MET A 86 24.49 25.47 -17.34
CA MET A 86 23.39 25.01 -16.50
C MET A 86 23.16 23.51 -16.70
N ALA A 87 23.12 22.76 -15.60
CA ALA A 87 22.86 21.33 -15.63
C ALA A 87 21.38 21.03 -15.94
N THR A 88 21.16 19.97 -16.70
CA THR A 88 19.82 19.40 -16.97
C THR A 88 19.87 17.88 -16.90
N GLY A 89 18.72 17.23 -16.74
CA GLY A 89 18.63 15.78 -16.59
C GLY A 89 19.23 15.25 -15.29
N TRP A 90 19.63 13.98 -15.31
CA TRP A 90 20.23 13.29 -14.17
C TRP A 90 21.66 13.77 -13.91
N GLN A 91 21.97 14.11 -12.67
CA GLN A 91 23.28 14.62 -12.27
C GLN A 91 23.77 13.94 -10.99
N LEU A 92 25.05 13.60 -10.95
CA LEU A 92 25.74 13.13 -9.74
C LEU A 92 26.59 14.28 -9.22
N ILE A 93 26.19 14.88 -8.10
CA ILE A 93 26.84 16.04 -7.50
C ILE A 93 27.20 15.67 -6.07
N ASP A 94 28.49 15.74 -5.75
CA ASP A 94 29.03 15.43 -4.42
C ASP A 94 28.58 14.05 -3.90
N GLY A 95 28.47 13.06 -4.80
CA GLY A 95 28.04 11.68 -4.50
C GLY A 95 26.52 11.46 -4.41
N GLU A 96 25.72 12.52 -4.49
CA GLU A 96 24.26 12.45 -4.45
C GLU A 96 23.65 12.61 -5.85
N LYS A 97 22.56 11.86 -6.13
CA LYS A 97 21.89 11.87 -7.43
C LYS A 97 20.72 12.85 -7.42
N PHE A 98 20.73 13.80 -8.34
CA PHE A 98 19.71 14.83 -8.56
C PHE A 98 19.11 14.69 -9.96
N TYR A 99 17.97 15.33 -10.18
CA TYR A 99 17.41 15.56 -11.51
C TYR A 99 17.07 17.04 -11.69
N PHE A 100 17.42 17.60 -12.84
CA PHE A 100 17.09 18.96 -13.23
C PHE A 100 16.22 18.93 -14.48
N PHE A 101 15.11 19.66 -14.51
CA PHE A 101 14.12 19.52 -15.58
C PHE A 101 14.72 19.85 -16.96
N ARG A 102 14.57 18.93 -17.92
CA ARG A 102 15.05 19.10 -19.30
C ARG A 102 14.20 20.11 -20.10
N SER A 103 12.96 20.33 -19.67
CA SER A 103 11.94 21.16 -20.32
C SER A 103 11.13 21.93 -19.28
N ARG A 104 10.30 22.89 -19.72
CA ARG A 104 9.42 23.65 -18.83
C ARG A 104 8.19 22.88 -18.34
N LYS A 105 7.88 21.73 -18.94
CA LYS A 105 6.70 20.93 -18.63
C LYS A 105 7.13 19.49 -18.37
N THR A 106 6.69 18.90 -17.26
CA THR A 106 6.91 17.47 -16.97
C THR A 106 5.96 16.59 -17.78
N GLU A 107 6.21 15.28 -17.77
CA GLU A 107 5.29 14.27 -18.27
C GLU A 107 3.91 14.31 -17.58
N SER A 108 3.86 14.72 -16.31
CA SER A 108 2.61 14.93 -15.57
C SER A 108 1.89 16.23 -15.94
N GLY A 109 2.51 17.10 -16.75
CA GLY A 109 1.94 18.36 -17.20
C GLY A 109 2.17 19.56 -16.26
N GLU A 110 2.89 19.37 -15.16
CA GLU A 110 3.29 20.47 -14.25
C GLU A 110 4.30 21.39 -14.94
N GLU A 111 4.25 22.69 -14.63
CA GLU A 111 5.18 23.69 -15.18
C GLU A 111 6.27 24.06 -14.18
N HIS A 112 7.48 24.24 -14.70
CA HIS A 112 8.71 24.59 -13.97
C HIS A 112 9.65 25.35 -14.88
N ALA A 113 10.63 26.04 -14.30
CA ALA A 113 11.76 26.53 -15.10
C ALA A 113 12.61 25.34 -15.61
N LYS A 114 13.01 25.40 -16.88
CA LYS A 114 14.01 24.46 -17.41
C LYS A 114 15.30 24.58 -16.58
N GLY A 115 15.87 23.46 -16.18
CA GLY A 115 17.06 23.40 -15.32
C GLY A 115 16.77 23.56 -13.83
N ALA A 116 15.51 23.79 -13.42
CA ALA A 116 15.17 23.75 -12.00
C ALA A 116 15.31 22.33 -11.45
N MET A 117 15.78 22.22 -10.21
CA MET A 117 15.99 20.97 -9.49
C MET A 117 14.64 20.35 -9.11
N ALA A 118 14.45 19.09 -9.46
CA ALA A 118 13.27 18.33 -9.11
C ALA A 118 13.16 18.12 -7.59
N THR A 119 11.93 18.17 -7.09
CA THR A 119 11.56 17.76 -5.73
C THR A 119 10.22 17.02 -5.76
N GLY A 120 9.94 16.22 -4.73
CA GLY A 120 8.70 15.45 -4.63
C GLY A 120 8.61 14.31 -5.66
N TRP A 121 7.38 13.90 -5.95
CA TRP A 121 7.07 12.86 -6.92
C TRP A 121 7.30 13.34 -8.34
N GLN A 122 8.04 12.57 -9.14
CA GLN A 122 8.31 12.90 -10.53
C GLN A 122 8.13 11.69 -11.43
N MET A 123 7.53 11.90 -12.61
CA MET A 123 7.55 10.93 -13.70
C MET A 123 8.64 11.36 -14.69
N ILE A 124 9.62 10.48 -14.89
CA ILE A 124 10.78 10.73 -15.75
C ILE A 124 10.98 9.49 -16.62
N ASP A 125 10.86 9.68 -17.93
CA ASP A 125 10.95 8.66 -18.96
C ASP A 125 10.01 7.46 -18.66
N GLY A 126 8.77 7.76 -18.22
CA GLY A 126 7.76 6.75 -17.85
C GLY A 126 7.99 6.06 -16.50
N VAL A 127 9.04 6.41 -15.76
CA VAL A 127 9.39 5.82 -14.46
C VAL A 127 9.11 6.81 -13.33
N LYS A 128 8.50 6.33 -12.25
CA LYS A 128 8.11 7.17 -11.11
C LYS A 128 9.20 7.17 -10.04
N TYR A 129 9.68 8.36 -9.72
CA TYR A 129 10.72 8.64 -8.72
C TYR A 129 10.19 9.56 -7.62
N TYR A 130 10.94 9.64 -6.52
CA TYR A 130 10.74 10.64 -5.49
C TYR A 130 12.07 11.33 -5.16
N PHE A 131 12.03 12.65 -5.10
CA PHE A 131 13.15 13.50 -4.68
C PHE A 131 12.77 14.20 -3.37
N TYR A 132 13.67 14.23 -2.39
CA TYR A 132 13.30 14.78 -1.08
C TYR A 132 12.89 16.26 -1.17
N ARG A 133 11.77 16.63 -0.53
CA ARG A 133 11.23 18.00 -0.56
C ARG A 133 11.96 18.97 0.39
N SER A 134 12.62 18.43 1.40
CA SER A 134 13.40 19.14 2.39
C SER A 134 14.64 18.33 2.74
N SER A 135 15.63 18.98 3.32
CA SER A 135 16.70 18.26 3.99
C SER A 135 16.16 17.73 5.32
N SER A 136 16.62 16.57 5.76
CA SER A 136 16.29 16.02 7.07
C SER A 136 17.55 15.54 7.75
N THR A 137 17.72 15.94 9.01
CA THR A 137 18.73 15.45 9.93
C THR A 137 18.01 15.05 11.21
N GLY A 138 17.79 13.75 11.42
CA GLY A 138 17.14 13.24 12.63
C GLY A 138 15.87 12.42 12.37
N SER A 139 16.06 11.19 11.92
CA SER A 139 15.09 10.07 12.01
C SER A 139 15.71 8.76 11.48
N GLY A 140 17.03 8.61 11.57
CA GLY A 140 17.79 7.47 11.03
C GLY A 140 18.12 7.52 9.53
N LEU A 141 17.67 8.53 8.77
CA LEU A 141 18.00 8.73 7.36
C LEU A 141 18.29 10.20 7.08
N SER A 142 19.56 10.60 7.15
CA SER A 142 20.01 11.93 6.71
C SER A 142 19.90 12.03 5.19
N HIS A 143 19.26 13.08 4.70
CA HIS A 143 19.18 13.35 3.26
C HIS A 143 19.10 14.84 2.96
N THR A 144 19.61 15.22 1.80
CA THR A 144 19.56 16.59 1.28
C THR A 144 18.30 16.82 0.43
N LYS A 145 17.72 18.01 0.51
CA LYS A 145 16.63 18.42 -0.41
C LYS A 145 17.04 18.21 -1.87
N GLY A 146 16.17 17.57 -2.64
CA GLY A 146 16.32 17.32 -4.07
C GLY A 146 17.08 16.04 -4.43
N THR A 147 17.61 15.32 -3.45
CA THR A 147 18.30 14.05 -3.74
C THR A 147 17.29 12.94 -3.99
N LEU A 148 17.68 11.99 -4.84
CA LEU A 148 16.88 10.84 -5.21
C LEU A 148 16.68 9.91 -4.01
N ALA A 149 15.42 9.63 -3.68
CA ALA A 149 15.10 8.66 -2.64
C ALA A 149 15.34 7.22 -3.11
N THR A 150 15.88 6.41 -2.20
CA THR A 150 16.12 4.98 -2.41
C THR A 150 15.76 4.19 -1.14
N GLY A 151 15.54 2.89 -1.27
CA GLY A 151 15.13 2.01 -0.18
C GLY A 151 13.73 2.30 0.37
N TRP A 152 13.50 1.91 1.61
CA TRP A 152 12.24 2.12 2.33
C TRP A 152 12.04 3.59 2.69
N GLN A 153 10.88 4.14 2.35
CA GLN A 153 10.53 5.54 2.60
C GLN A 153 9.13 5.66 3.16
N LYS A 154 8.96 6.55 4.15
CA LYS A 154 7.64 6.95 4.66
C LYS A 154 7.31 8.34 4.12
N ILE A 155 6.37 8.42 3.18
CA ILE A 155 5.97 9.65 2.50
C ILE A 155 4.49 9.86 2.74
N ASP A 156 4.12 11.02 3.30
CA ASP A 156 2.73 11.39 3.62
C ASP A 156 1.97 10.29 4.41
N GLY A 157 2.65 9.67 5.37
CA GLY A 157 2.09 8.60 6.22
C GLY A 157 2.13 7.19 5.62
N TYR A 158 2.40 7.03 4.32
CA TYR A 158 2.45 5.73 3.65
C TYR A 158 3.88 5.23 3.45
N LYS A 159 4.07 3.91 3.48
CA LYS A 159 5.35 3.27 3.19
C LYS A 159 5.47 2.94 1.70
N TYR A 160 6.63 3.25 1.14
CA TYR A 160 7.05 2.99 -0.24
C TYR A 160 8.42 2.31 -0.23
N TYR A 161 8.76 1.65 -1.34
CA TYR A 161 10.11 1.20 -1.60
C TYR A 161 10.59 1.72 -2.95
N PHE A 162 11.84 2.18 -2.99
CA PHE A 162 12.51 2.62 -4.20
C PHE A 162 13.77 1.77 -4.40
N TYR A 163 14.02 1.26 -5.60
CA TYR A 163 15.16 0.35 -5.81
C TYR A 163 16.49 1.03 -5.46
N ARG A 164 17.32 0.36 -4.65
CA ARG A 164 18.60 0.91 -4.16
C ARG A 164 19.69 0.98 -5.24
N SER A 165 19.59 0.11 -6.23
CA SER A 165 20.48 -0.01 -7.38
C SER A 165 19.65 -0.27 -8.64
N SER A 166 20.24 -0.01 -9.80
CA SER A 166 19.68 -0.53 -11.04
C SER A 166 20.01 -2.02 -11.15
N ASP A 167 19.10 -2.79 -11.71
CA ASP A 167 19.33 -4.17 -12.16
C ASP A 167 18.76 -4.32 -13.58
N GLY A 168 18.75 -5.54 -14.12
CA GLY A 168 18.23 -5.80 -15.47
C GLY A 168 16.72 -5.54 -15.64
N SER A 169 15.97 -5.29 -14.56
CA SER A 169 14.52 -5.08 -14.56
C SER A 169 14.09 -3.72 -14.01
N HIS A 170 14.91 -3.08 -13.17
CA HIS A 170 14.55 -1.86 -12.44
C HIS A 170 15.68 -0.84 -12.42
N LEU A 171 15.31 0.44 -12.41
CA LEU A 171 16.28 1.53 -12.29
C LEU A 171 16.49 1.93 -10.82
N LYS A 172 17.70 2.36 -10.46
CA LYS A 172 17.96 2.96 -9.15
C LYS A 172 17.00 4.13 -8.90
N GLY A 173 16.26 4.06 -7.81
CA GLY A 173 15.27 5.03 -7.37
C GLY A 173 13.89 4.85 -8.00
N GLU A 174 13.69 3.88 -8.88
CA GLU A 174 12.35 3.54 -9.38
C GLU A 174 11.46 3.10 -8.22
N MET A 175 10.22 3.59 -8.19
CA MET A 175 9.22 3.20 -7.20
C MET A 175 8.69 1.79 -7.46
N ALA A 176 8.82 0.90 -6.48
CA ALA A 176 8.33 -0.46 -6.55
C ALA A 176 6.79 -0.53 -6.70
N LYS A 177 6.34 -1.51 -7.49
CA LYS A 177 4.93 -1.83 -7.75
C LYS A 177 4.74 -3.34 -7.77
N GLY A 178 3.54 -3.80 -7.40
CA GLY A 178 3.20 -5.23 -7.38
C GLY A 178 3.94 -6.02 -6.31
N TRP A 179 4.05 -7.33 -6.53
CA TRP A 179 4.78 -8.24 -5.66
C TRP A 179 6.28 -8.00 -5.74
N GLN A 180 6.93 -7.93 -4.58
CA GLN A 180 8.37 -7.73 -4.47
C GLN A 180 8.93 -8.63 -3.38
N THR A 181 10.14 -9.13 -3.59
CA THR A 181 10.92 -9.83 -2.56
C THR A 181 12.06 -8.91 -2.14
N ILE A 182 12.04 -8.43 -0.90
CA ILE A 182 13.02 -7.48 -0.36
C ILE A 182 13.60 -8.13 0.90
N GLU A 183 14.92 -8.35 0.90
CA GLU A 183 15.64 -8.93 2.06
C GLU A 183 15.00 -10.25 2.54
N GLY A 184 14.67 -11.14 1.59
CA GLY A 184 14.07 -12.45 1.86
C GLY A 184 12.57 -12.45 2.22
N SER A 185 11.96 -11.28 2.44
CA SER A 185 10.54 -11.16 2.74
C SER A 185 9.74 -10.72 1.52
N ARG A 186 8.52 -11.26 1.35
CA ARG A 186 7.60 -10.83 0.28
C ARG A 186 6.72 -9.67 0.74
N TYR A 187 6.55 -8.68 -0.14
CA TYR A 187 5.71 -7.50 0.04
C TYR A 187 4.83 -7.30 -1.20
N TYR A 188 3.76 -6.53 -1.05
CA TYR A 188 2.98 -6.05 -2.19
C TYR A 188 2.85 -4.53 -2.15
N PHE A 189 3.10 -3.87 -3.28
CA PHE A 189 2.91 -2.44 -3.46
C PHE A 189 1.77 -2.20 -4.46
N PHE A 190 0.74 -1.43 -4.07
CA PHE A 190 -0.45 -1.26 -4.89
C PHE A 190 -0.11 -0.66 -6.26
N LYS A 191 -0.39 -1.39 -7.34
CA LYS A 191 -0.07 -0.95 -8.71
C LYS A 191 -0.84 0.30 -9.13
N SER A 192 -2.04 0.49 -8.59
CA SER A 192 -2.98 1.53 -8.98
C SER A 192 -3.36 2.44 -7.82
N ALA A 193 -3.71 3.67 -8.15
CA ALA A 193 -4.24 4.67 -7.24
C ALA A 193 -5.67 4.38 -6.75
N LYS A 194 -6.40 3.42 -7.32
CA LYS A 194 -7.82 3.17 -7.02
C LYS A 194 -8.16 3.05 -5.52
N THR A 195 -7.27 2.44 -4.73
CA THR A 195 -7.56 2.17 -3.31
C THR A 195 -7.27 3.36 -2.40
N TYR A 196 -6.25 4.17 -2.69
CA TYR A 196 -5.74 5.21 -1.79
C TYR A 196 -5.48 6.56 -2.47
N GLY A 197 -5.97 6.75 -3.69
CA GLY A 197 -5.59 7.88 -4.55
C GLY A 197 -4.13 7.86 -5.02
N ARG A 198 -3.33 6.84 -4.63
CA ARG A 198 -1.88 6.75 -4.92
C ARG A 198 -1.45 5.31 -5.19
N SER A 199 -0.61 5.12 -6.20
CA SER A 199 0.09 3.85 -6.46
C SER A 199 1.38 3.75 -5.64
N GLY A 200 1.95 2.55 -5.51
CA GLY A 200 3.21 2.26 -4.84
C GLY A 200 3.11 2.12 -3.33
N ILE A 201 1.93 2.30 -2.74
CA ILE A 201 1.73 2.14 -1.30
C ILE A 201 1.89 0.66 -0.94
N MET A 202 2.68 0.38 0.10
CA MET A 202 2.87 -0.96 0.65
C MET A 202 1.58 -1.48 1.31
N ALA A 203 1.21 -2.72 1.03
CA ALA A 203 0.08 -3.41 1.65
C ALA A 203 0.39 -3.81 3.11
N THR A 204 -0.64 -3.74 3.96
CA THR A 204 -0.65 -4.21 5.35
C THR A 204 -2.00 -4.85 5.67
N GLY A 205 -2.06 -5.71 6.69
CA GLY A 205 -3.28 -6.39 7.11
C GLY A 205 -3.85 -7.36 6.07
N ALA A 206 -5.13 -7.71 6.18
CA ALA A 206 -5.81 -8.56 5.21
C ALA A 206 -6.13 -7.79 3.92
N ARG A 207 -5.78 -8.36 2.75
CA ARG A 207 -6.03 -7.77 1.43
C ARG A 207 -6.42 -8.85 0.44
N ASN A 208 -7.24 -8.46 -0.55
CA ASN A 208 -7.43 -9.26 -1.76
C ASN A 208 -6.44 -8.76 -2.81
N ILE A 209 -5.44 -9.57 -3.14
CA ILE A 209 -4.39 -9.26 -4.12
C ILE A 209 -4.40 -10.34 -5.19
N ASP A 210 -4.50 -9.93 -6.45
CA ASP A 210 -4.57 -10.83 -7.61
C ASP A 210 -5.61 -11.95 -7.42
N ASP A 211 -6.80 -11.56 -6.98
CA ASP A 211 -7.94 -12.45 -6.70
C ASP A 211 -7.67 -13.50 -5.61
N ARG A 212 -6.77 -13.23 -4.66
CA ARG A 212 -6.51 -14.11 -3.52
C ARG A 212 -6.43 -13.35 -2.20
N GLY A 213 -6.94 -13.96 -1.13
CA GLY A 213 -6.77 -13.47 0.22
C GLY A 213 -5.32 -13.58 0.68
N CYS A 214 -4.75 -12.45 1.11
CA CYS A 214 -3.40 -12.35 1.67
C CYS A 214 -3.44 -11.63 3.01
N VAL A 215 -2.58 -12.04 3.95
CA VAL A 215 -2.34 -11.32 5.20
C VAL A 215 -0.93 -10.78 5.22
N PHE A 216 -0.81 -9.49 5.48
CA PHE A 216 0.45 -8.80 5.67
C PHE A 216 0.59 -8.31 7.11
N ALA A 217 1.78 -8.41 7.68
CA ALA A 217 2.12 -7.81 8.97
C ALA A 217 2.07 -6.27 8.92
N ALA A 218 2.18 -5.62 10.08
CA ALA A 218 2.21 -4.16 10.17
C ALA A 218 3.45 -3.54 9.49
N ASP A 219 4.55 -4.29 9.41
CA ASP A 219 5.74 -3.92 8.64
C ASP A 219 5.63 -4.25 7.15
N GLY A 220 4.53 -4.88 6.71
CA GLY A 220 4.21 -5.19 5.33
C GLY A 220 4.64 -6.56 4.83
N LYS A 221 5.33 -7.35 5.66
CA LYS A 221 5.74 -8.70 5.28
C LYS A 221 4.52 -9.59 5.07
N LEU A 222 4.50 -10.34 3.97
CA LEU A 222 3.49 -11.35 3.71
C LEU A 222 3.61 -12.46 4.76
N LEU A 223 2.57 -12.62 5.57
CA LEU A 223 2.47 -13.68 6.56
C LEU A 223 1.81 -14.93 5.97
N LYS A 224 0.77 -14.73 5.17
CA LYS A 224 -0.01 -15.83 4.59
C LYS A 224 -0.61 -15.44 3.25
N THR A 225 -0.63 -16.39 2.33
CA THR A 225 -1.38 -16.38 1.07
C THR A 225 -2.30 -17.58 1.04
N ASP A 226 -3.20 -17.65 0.06
CA ASP A 226 -4.09 -18.79 -0.17
C ASP A 226 -4.96 -19.08 1.06
N MET A 227 -5.59 -18.02 1.57
CA MET A 227 -6.58 -18.12 2.64
C MET A 227 -7.84 -18.79 2.11
N TYR A 228 -8.34 -19.80 2.83
CA TYR A 228 -9.63 -20.45 2.60
C TYR A 228 -10.43 -20.49 3.91
N GLY A 229 -11.73 -20.15 3.85
CA GLY A 229 -12.62 -20.06 5.00
C GLY A 229 -12.45 -18.75 5.81
N TRP A 230 -12.90 -18.78 7.06
CA TRP A 230 -12.86 -17.64 7.97
C TRP A 230 -11.48 -17.40 8.60
N TYR A 231 -11.06 -16.14 8.75
CA TYR A 231 -9.82 -15.76 9.43
C TYR A 231 -10.04 -14.54 10.33
N LYS A 232 -9.34 -14.52 11.47
CA LYS A 232 -9.19 -13.32 12.31
C LYS A 232 -7.86 -12.62 11.98
N VAL A 233 -7.91 -11.37 11.58
CA VAL A 233 -6.73 -10.55 11.25
C VAL A 233 -6.87 -9.19 11.90
N ASN A 234 -5.93 -8.83 12.79
CA ASN A 234 -5.90 -7.56 13.53
C ASN A 234 -7.24 -7.23 14.21
N GLY A 235 -7.88 -8.23 14.81
CA GLY A 235 -9.15 -8.09 15.52
C GLY A 235 -10.39 -8.13 14.63
N ASP A 236 -10.27 -8.03 13.31
CA ASP A 236 -11.39 -8.13 12.35
C ASP A 236 -11.48 -9.54 11.74
N TYR A 237 -12.67 -9.91 11.27
CA TYR A 237 -12.89 -11.20 10.62
C TYR A 237 -13.08 -11.04 9.11
N TYR A 238 -12.51 -11.97 8.35
CA TYR A 238 -12.56 -12.01 6.89
C TYR A 238 -12.89 -13.42 6.43
N PHE A 239 -13.65 -13.56 5.35
CA PHE A 239 -13.90 -14.85 4.71
C PHE A 239 -13.26 -14.88 3.33
N CYS A 240 -12.54 -15.95 3.04
CA CYS A 240 -12.06 -16.25 1.70
C CYS A 240 -12.77 -17.50 1.19
N ASP A 241 -13.29 -17.41 -0.03
CA ASP A 241 -14.01 -18.50 -0.68
C ASP A 241 -13.20 -19.80 -0.63
N ARG A 242 -13.83 -20.89 -0.19
CA ARG A 242 -13.13 -22.15 0.12
C ARG A 242 -12.57 -22.85 -1.12
N LYS A 243 -13.04 -22.49 -2.33
CA LYS A 243 -12.55 -23.06 -3.59
C LYS A 243 -11.53 -22.15 -4.27
N SER A 244 -11.89 -20.89 -4.46
CA SER A 244 -11.08 -19.93 -5.24
C SER A 244 -10.05 -19.18 -4.41
N GLY A 245 -10.18 -19.15 -3.07
CA GLY A 245 -9.35 -18.33 -2.19
C GLY A 245 -9.60 -16.83 -2.31
N LYS A 246 -10.59 -16.40 -3.10
CA LYS A 246 -10.98 -15.00 -3.25
C LYS A 246 -11.58 -14.50 -1.95
N MET A 247 -11.06 -13.38 -1.43
CA MET A 247 -11.67 -12.73 -0.27
C MET A 247 -13.05 -12.18 -0.66
N VAL A 248 -14.07 -12.62 0.06
CA VAL A 248 -15.48 -12.26 -0.18
C VAL A 248 -15.75 -10.85 0.34
N LYS A 249 -16.60 -10.10 -0.37
CA LYS A 249 -17.03 -8.73 -0.05
C LYS A 249 -18.50 -8.56 -0.42
N ASP A 250 -19.20 -7.71 0.31
CA ASP A 250 -20.59 -7.32 0.03
C ASP A 250 -21.54 -8.52 -0.18
N LYS A 251 -21.41 -9.52 0.68
CA LYS A 251 -22.16 -10.79 0.63
C LYS A 251 -22.45 -11.30 2.04
N THR A 252 -23.37 -12.25 2.14
CA THR A 252 -23.61 -13.00 3.38
C THR A 252 -23.03 -14.41 3.23
N VAL A 253 -22.27 -14.85 4.23
CA VAL A 253 -21.67 -16.18 4.29
C VAL A 253 -21.90 -16.76 5.69
N ASN A 254 -22.38 -18.01 5.79
CA ASN A 254 -22.72 -18.64 7.07
C ASN A 254 -23.64 -17.77 7.95
N CYS A 255 -24.66 -17.16 7.35
CA CYS A 255 -25.56 -16.20 8.00
C CYS A 255 -24.87 -14.93 8.57
N ILE A 256 -23.63 -14.63 8.18
CA ILE A 256 -22.88 -13.45 8.62
C ILE A 256 -22.68 -12.49 7.45
N LYS A 257 -23.07 -11.23 7.63
CA LYS A 257 -22.89 -10.17 6.63
C LYS A 257 -21.43 -9.75 6.54
N ILE A 258 -20.92 -9.59 5.32
CA ILE A 258 -19.58 -9.11 5.02
C ILE A 258 -19.70 -7.79 4.25
N GLY A 259 -19.03 -6.75 4.75
CA GLY A 259 -19.02 -5.41 4.17
C GLY A 259 -18.24 -5.32 2.86
N LYS A 260 -18.30 -4.13 2.23
CA LYS A 260 -17.58 -3.83 0.97
C LYS A 260 -16.05 -3.81 1.13
N ASP A 261 -15.57 -3.58 2.35
CA ASP A 261 -14.15 -3.67 2.69
C ASP A 261 -13.69 -5.13 2.95
N GLY A 262 -14.62 -6.09 2.96
CA GLY A 262 -14.37 -7.51 3.21
C GLY A 262 -14.42 -7.91 4.69
N LYS A 263 -14.73 -6.98 5.59
CA LYS A 263 -14.86 -7.28 7.03
C LYS A 263 -16.24 -7.85 7.34
N ALA A 264 -16.28 -8.87 8.19
CA ALA A 264 -17.52 -9.33 8.78
C ALA A 264 -18.12 -8.24 9.68
N VAL A 265 -19.44 -8.08 9.62
CA VAL A 265 -20.18 -7.31 10.63
C VAL A 265 -20.02 -8.01 11.97
N LYS A 266 -19.60 -7.27 12.99
CA LYS A 266 -19.44 -7.77 14.36
C LYS A 266 -20.70 -7.51 15.15
N ASP A 267 -21.29 -8.59 15.62
CA ASP A 267 -22.43 -8.67 16.53
C ASP A 267 -22.27 -9.90 17.41
N LYS A 268 -23.21 -10.13 18.34
CA LYS A 268 -23.14 -11.28 19.25
C LYS A 268 -23.12 -12.62 18.50
N TYR A 269 -23.83 -12.73 17.38
CA TYR A 269 -23.93 -13.96 16.59
C TYR A 269 -22.58 -14.30 15.92
N SER A 270 -22.02 -13.33 15.20
CA SER A 270 -20.75 -13.47 14.48
C SER A 270 -19.56 -13.67 15.43
N GLU A 271 -19.52 -12.99 16.58
CA GLU A 271 -18.46 -13.15 17.58
C GLU A 271 -18.53 -14.51 18.29
N GLU A 272 -19.71 -15.11 18.43
CA GLU A 272 -19.85 -16.49 18.92
C GLU A 272 -19.50 -17.53 17.84
N LYS A 273 -19.91 -17.30 16.58
CA LYS A 273 -19.84 -18.27 15.49
C LYS A 273 -18.48 -18.38 14.80
N ILE A 274 -17.90 -17.25 14.40
CA ILE A 274 -16.68 -17.24 13.57
C ILE A 274 -15.49 -17.92 14.26
N PRO A 275 -15.23 -17.74 15.57
CA PRO A 275 -14.14 -18.45 16.25
C PRO A 275 -14.29 -19.98 16.21
N VAL A 276 -15.51 -20.51 16.13
CA VAL A 276 -15.75 -21.95 15.97
C VAL A 276 -15.43 -22.40 14.56
N MET A 277 -15.86 -21.64 13.54
CA MET A 277 -15.53 -21.91 12.13
C MET A 277 -14.01 -21.90 11.89
N ILE A 278 -13.29 -20.93 12.47
CA ILE A 278 -11.83 -20.85 12.39
C ILE A 278 -11.18 -22.12 12.96
N ARG A 279 -11.62 -22.57 14.14
CA ARG A 279 -11.12 -23.79 14.78
C ARG A 279 -11.46 -25.05 13.99
N ALA A 280 -12.68 -25.16 13.47
CA ALA A 280 -13.09 -26.27 12.63
C ALA A 280 -12.16 -26.41 11.42
N ARG A 281 -11.83 -25.29 10.76
CA ARG A 281 -10.87 -25.27 9.64
C ARG A 281 -9.47 -25.68 10.08
N GLU A 282 -8.99 -25.22 11.23
CA GLU A 282 -7.68 -25.59 11.78
C GLU A 282 -7.60 -27.10 12.06
N ILE A 283 -8.61 -27.65 12.73
CA ILE A 283 -8.76 -29.09 12.97
C ILE A 283 -8.74 -29.88 11.66
N ILE A 284 -9.48 -29.44 10.64
CA ILE A 284 -9.44 -30.09 9.31
C ILE A 284 -8.03 -30.09 8.73
N GLY A 285 -7.29 -28.99 8.88
CA GLY A 285 -5.90 -28.89 8.45
C GLY A 285 -4.95 -29.85 9.17
N GLU A 286 -5.29 -30.27 10.40
CA GLU A 286 -4.53 -31.23 11.20
C GLU A 286 -4.88 -32.68 10.86
N ILE A 287 -6.18 -32.99 10.73
CA ILE A 287 -6.64 -34.37 10.57
C ILE A 287 -6.68 -34.81 9.11
N CYS A 288 -6.88 -33.89 8.17
CA CYS A 288 -7.01 -34.21 6.73
C CYS A 288 -5.72 -33.91 5.96
N LYS A 289 -5.47 -34.73 4.94
CA LYS A 289 -4.44 -34.50 3.93
C LYS A 289 -5.06 -33.85 2.70
N LYS A 290 -4.21 -33.22 1.88
CA LYS A 290 -4.63 -32.51 0.67
C LYS A 290 -5.31 -33.46 -0.33
N ASP A 291 -4.76 -34.64 -0.48
CA ASP A 291 -5.13 -35.71 -1.41
C ASP A 291 -6.24 -36.65 -0.90
N ASP A 292 -6.66 -36.52 0.37
CA ASP A 292 -7.83 -37.25 0.86
C ASP A 292 -9.06 -36.92 -0.02
N SER A 293 -9.80 -37.97 -0.39
CA SER A 293 -11.13 -37.84 -0.97
C SER A 293 -12.09 -37.19 0.02
N ILE A 294 -13.18 -36.61 -0.49
CA ILE A 294 -14.20 -35.99 0.37
C ILE A 294 -14.77 -36.97 1.42
N LYS A 295 -14.92 -38.26 1.06
CA LYS A 295 -15.43 -39.29 1.97
C LYS A 295 -14.45 -39.60 3.09
N GLU A 296 -13.15 -39.63 2.80
CA GLU A 296 -12.10 -39.80 3.80
C GLU A 296 -12.05 -38.61 4.76
N LYS A 297 -12.11 -37.38 4.23
CA LYS A 297 -12.18 -36.16 5.07
C LYS A 297 -13.39 -36.17 5.99
N GLN A 298 -14.55 -36.54 5.46
CA GLN A 298 -15.78 -36.68 6.25
C GLN A 298 -15.62 -37.71 7.36
N TRP A 299 -15.07 -38.88 7.04
CA TRP A 299 -14.87 -39.96 8.00
C TRP A 299 -13.91 -39.55 9.12
N LYS A 300 -12.80 -38.89 8.78
CA LYS A 300 -11.85 -38.34 9.76
C LYS A 300 -12.49 -37.29 10.67
N CYS A 301 -13.35 -36.43 10.14
CA CYS A 301 -14.11 -35.48 10.94
C CYS A 301 -15.06 -36.19 11.92
N TYR A 302 -15.72 -37.28 11.50
CA TYR A 302 -16.52 -38.11 12.40
C TYR A 302 -15.66 -38.75 13.49
N GLU A 303 -14.53 -39.37 13.14
CA GLU A 303 -13.61 -39.98 14.11
C GLU A 303 -13.06 -38.96 15.12
N TYR A 304 -12.82 -37.72 14.68
CA TYR A 304 -12.44 -36.63 15.58
C TYR A 304 -13.55 -36.32 16.58
N VAL A 305 -14.79 -36.21 16.12
CA VAL A 305 -15.96 -35.85 16.96
C VAL A 305 -16.33 -36.97 17.94
N ALA A 306 -16.17 -38.23 17.54
CA ALA A 306 -16.49 -39.42 18.35
C ALA A 306 -15.38 -39.80 19.35
N LYS A 307 -14.23 -39.10 19.35
CA LYS A 307 -13.10 -39.41 20.22
C LYS A 307 -13.30 -38.96 21.67
N PRO A 308 -13.81 -37.75 21.95
CA PRO A 308 -14.20 -37.34 23.29
C PRO A 308 -15.25 -38.25 23.94
N PRO A 309 -15.31 -38.33 25.28
CA PRO A 309 -16.35 -39.10 25.95
C PRO A 309 -17.73 -38.48 25.73
N TYR A 310 -18.75 -39.35 25.60
CA TYR A 310 -20.15 -38.93 25.64
C TYR A 310 -20.49 -38.44 27.05
N LEU A 311 -20.72 -37.15 27.20
CA LEU A 311 -21.04 -36.53 28.50
C LEU A 311 -22.50 -36.11 28.49
N PHE A 312 -23.33 -36.81 29.27
CA PHE A 312 -24.73 -36.45 29.50
C PHE A 312 -24.82 -35.21 30.40
N LYS A 313 -24.40 -34.07 29.86
CA LYS A 313 -24.56 -32.77 30.50
C LYS A 313 -25.97 -32.30 30.14
N HIS A 314 -26.88 -32.29 31.12
CA HIS A 314 -28.24 -31.76 30.95
C HIS A 314 -28.20 -30.25 30.68
N TYR A 315 -27.99 -29.88 29.42
CA TYR A 315 -28.12 -28.54 28.92
C TYR A 315 -29.41 -28.45 28.11
N PRO A 316 -30.49 -27.86 28.67
CA PRO A 316 -31.75 -27.81 27.96
C PRO A 316 -31.61 -26.95 26.70
N LEU A 317 -31.76 -27.58 25.53
CA LEU A 317 -31.70 -26.97 24.19
C LEU A 317 -32.42 -25.63 24.12
N LYS A 318 -33.64 -25.56 24.65
CA LYS A 318 -34.44 -24.32 24.72
C LYS A 318 -33.71 -23.19 25.43
N LYS A 319 -33.14 -23.46 26.61
CA LYS A 319 -32.42 -22.45 27.41
C LYS A 319 -31.19 -21.91 26.68
N TYR A 320 -30.49 -22.76 25.94
CA TYR A 320 -29.31 -22.36 25.17
C TYR A 320 -29.68 -21.52 23.94
N ARG A 321 -30.76 -21.88 23.24
CA ARG A 321 -31.33 -21.06 22.15
C ARG A 321 -31.73 -19.67 22.62
N ASP A 322 -32.33 -19.57 23.81
CA ASP A 322 -32.77 -18.28 24.35
C ASP A 322 -31.58 -17.42 24.84
N LYS A 323 -30.50 -18.05 25.32
CA LYS A 323 -29.35 -17.35 25.93
C LYS A 323 -28.29 -16.89 24.92
N TYR A 324 -27.99 -17.71 23.93
CA TYR A 324 -26.87 -17.51 23.01
C TYR A 324 -27.38 -17.15 21.63
N ALA A 325 -26.70 -16.20 20.97
CA ALA A 325 -27.09 -15.80 19.63
C ALA A 325 -26.82 -16.93 18.64
N CYS A 326 -25.70 -17.64 18.82
CA CYS A 326 -25.35 -18.83 18.05
C CYS A 326 -25.20 -20.04 18.99
N PHE A 327 -26.33 -20.58 19.48
CA PHE A 327 -26.30 -21.73 20.39
C PHE A 327 -25.55 -22.95 19.79
N THR A 328 -25.61 -23.16 18.48
CA THR A 328 -24.91 -24.25 17.79
C THR A 328 -23.39 -24.14 17.94
N ALA A 329 -22.83 -22.94 17.86
CA ALA A 329 -21.41 -22.67 18.10
C ALA A 329 -21.01 -23.03 19.54
N ILE A 330 -21.86 -22.70 20.50
CA ILE A 330 -21.62 -22.99 21.92
C ILE A 330 -21.61 -24.51 22.18
N TYR A 331 -22.54 -25.27 21.57
CA TYR A 331 -22.53 -26.73 21.67
C TYR A 331 -21.31 -27.35 20.98
N ALA A 332 -20.98 -26.90 19.77
CA ALA A 332 -19.81 -27.40 19.03
C ALA A 332 -18.50 -27.21 19.83
N ASN A 333 -18.40 -26.14 20.61
CA ASN A 333 -17.22 -25.88 21.46
C ASN A 333 -16.99 -26.91 22.55
N ASN A 334 -17.98 -27.70 22.93
CA ASN A 334 -17.75 -28.80 23.88
C ASN A 334 -16.79 -29.86 23.30
N ILE A 335 -16.66 -29.93 21.97
CA ILE A 335 -15.81 -30.90 21.27
C ILE A 335 -14.66 -30.21 20.54
N LEU A 336 -14.93 -29.12 19.82
CA LEU A 336 -13.92 -28.44 18.99
C LEU A 336 -12.91 -27.59 19.80
N ASN A 337 -13.11 -27.42 21.11
CA ASN A 337 -12.26 -26.57 21.93
C ASN A 337 -11.07 -27.32 22.55
N ALA A 338 -10.17 -27.82 21.70
CA ALA A 338 -8.98 -28.58 22.11
C ALA A 338 -7.99 -27.80 23.00
N TYR A 339 -8.12 -26.47 23.15
CA TYR A 339 -7.11 -25.62 23.81
C TYR A 339 -7.62 -24.85 25.06
N GLY A 340 -8.88 -25.01 25.44
CA GLY A 340 -9.47 -24.21 26.54
C GLY A 340 -9.49 -24.91 27.90
N ASP A 341 -9.84 -26.19 27.92
CA ASP A 341 -9.92 -27.02 29.13
C ASP A 341 -10.13 -28.49 28.71
N GLN A 342 -9.04 -29.26 28.62
CA GLN A 342 -9.09 -30.66 28.15
C GLN A 342 -9.99 -31.54 29.05
N ASP A 343 -10.15 -31.18 30.33
CA ASP A 343 -10.95 -31.92 31.30
C ASP A 343 -12.47 -31.76 31.08
N LYS A 344 -12.88 -30.89 30.16
CA LYS A 344 -14.29 -30.63 29.81
C LYS A 344 -14.66 -30.99 28.38
N ILE A 345 -13.73 -31.53 27.59
CA ILE A 345 -13.96 -31.95 26.21
C ILE A 345 -14.89 -33.19 26.21
N GLY A 346 -15.98 -33.10 25.46
CA GLY A 346 -17.05 -34.09 25.43
C GLY A 346 -18.43 -33.47 25.63
N GLY A 347 -19.45 -34.10 25.06
CA GLY A 347 -20.81 -33.60 25.09
C GLY A 347 -21.84 -34.66 24.72
N GLU A 348 -23.09 -34.24 24.63
CA GLU A 348 -24.20 -35.07 24.18
C GLU A 348 -24.41 -34.99 22.66
N CYS A 349 -25.43 -35.68 22.15
CA CYS A 349 -25.81 -35.71 20.72
C CYS A 349 -25.83 -34.34 20.02
N VAL A 350 -26.26 -33.28 20.71
CA VAL A 350 -26.29 -31.90 20.17
C VAL A 350 -24.88 -31.37 19.96
N ALA A 351 -23.97 -31.62 20.90
CA ALA A 351 -22.58 -31.18 20.81
C ALA A 351 -21.85 -31.90 19.68
N GLU A 352 -22.01 -33.22 19.58
CA GLU A 352 -21.43 -34.04 18.51
C GLU A 352 -21.94 -33.61 17.14
N SER A 353 -23.25 -33.49 17.00
CA SER A 353 -23.87 -33.06 15.74
C SER A 353 -23.46 -31.65 15.36
N ALA A 354 -23.44 -30.70 16.31
CA ALA A 354 -22.98 -29.36 16.04
C ALA A 354 -21.50 -29.37 15.61
N ALA A 355 -20.62 -30.03 16.36
CA ALA A 355 -19.19 -30.11 16.03
C ALA A 355 -18.94 -30.71 14.65
N LEU A 356 -19.59 -31.83 14.34
CA LEU A 356 -19.53 -32.46 13.02
C LEU A 356 -20.04 -31.51 11.92
N GLY A 357 -21.12 -30.79 12.19
CA GLY A 357 -21.69 -29.84 11.25
C GLY A 357 -20.76 -28.67 10.92
N TYR A 358 -20.06 -28.10 11.91
CA TYR A 358 -19.05 -27.06 11.66
C TYR A 358 -17.86 -27.59 10.85
N LEU A 359 -17.39 -28.82 11.13
CA LEU A 359 -16.34 -29.45 10.34
C LEU A 359 -16.81 -29.68 8.89
N TYR A 360 -18.05 -30.14 8.68
CA TYR A 360 -18.57 -30.39 7.34
C TYR A 360 -18.84 -29.11 6.56
N ASN A 361 -19.22 -28.02 7.25
CA ASN A 361 -19.34 -26.69 6.63
C ASN A 361 -17.98 -26.24 6.06
N GLU A 362 -16.90 -26.47 6.78
CA GLU A 362 -15.54 -26.13 6.33
C GLU A 362 -15.03 -27.01 5.19
N LEU A 363 -15.54 -28.24 5.04
CA LEU A 363 -15.30 -29.07 3.86
C LEU A 363 -16.11 -28.62 2.62
N ASP A 364 -16.92 -27.56 2.75
CA ASP A 364 -17.78 -27.01 1.70
C ASP A 364 -18.74 -28.05 1.10
N PHE A 365 -19.28 -28.91 1.97
CA PHE A 365 -20.11 -30.06 1.60
C PHE A 365 -21.60 -29.71 1.36
N GLY A 366 -21.93 -28.42 1.21
CA GLY A 366 -23.30 -27.91 1.08
C GLY A 366 -23.77 -27.14 2.32
N THR A 367 -25.04 -26.76 2.33
CA THR A 367 -25.62 -26.07 3.50
C THR A 367 -25.89 -27.09 4.59
N VAL A 368 -25.25 -26.90 5.74
CA VAL A 368 -25.35 -27.82 6.87
C VAL A 368 -26.40 -27.32 7.85
N TYR A 369 -27.31 -28.19 8.25
CA TYR A 369 -28.30 -27.87 9.26
C TYR A 369 -28.14 -28.77 10.48
N LEU A 370 -28.09 -28.17 11.66
CA LEU A 370 -28.35 -28.89 12.91
C LEU A 370 -29.86 -29.11 13.04
N CYS A 371 -30.25 -30.36 13.25
CA CYS A 371 -31.64 -30.78 13.39
C CYS A 371 -31.84 -31.47 14.74
N ASP A 372 -33.01 -31.31 15.34
CA ASP A 372 -33.39 -31.99 16.58
C ASP A 372 -34.90 -32.20 16.70
N ASP A 373 -35.28 -33.17 17.51
CA ASP A 373 -36.66 -33.46 17.93
C ASP A 373 -36.94 -33.10 19.40
N GLY A 374 -36.03 -32.35 20.03
CA GLY A 374 -36.09 -31.96 21.44
C GLY A 374 -35.49 -32.98 22.41
N GLY A 375 -35.22 -34.21 21.98
CA GLY A 375 -34.52 -35.25 22.76
C GLY A 375 -33.23 -35.76 22.12
N HIS A 376 -33.12 -35.69 20.80
CA HIS A 376 -31.97 -36.12 20.00
C HIS A 376 -31.63 -35.10 18.93
N ALA A 377 -30.37 -35.08 18.48
CA ALA A 377 -29.89 -34.17 17.44
C ALA A 377 -28.98 -34.88 16.42
N TRP A 378 -29.03 -34.39 15.18
CA TRP A 378 -28.27 -34.86 14.03
C TRP A 378 -27.96 -33.69 13.09
N ILE A 379 -27.16 -33.92 12.04
CA ILE A 379 -27.01 -32.95 10.94
C ILE A 379 -27.69 -33.42 9.66
N GLU A 380 -28.23 -32.46 8.92
CA GLU A 380 -28.77 -32.67 7.58
C GLU A 380 -28.03 -31.85 6.55
N ILE A 381 -27.69 -32.51 5.43
CA ILE A 381 -27.05 -31.90 4.27
C ILE A 381 -27.68 -32.51 3.03
N ASP A 382 -28.23 -31.67 2.15
CA ASP A 382 -28.85 -32.07 0.89
C ASP A 382 -29.84 -33.24 1.01
N GLY A 383 -30.68 -33.22 2.06
CA GLY A 383 -31.70 -34.25 2.33
C GLY A 383 -31.14 -35.57 2.86
N ARG A 384 -29.88 -35.60 3.29
CA ARG A 384 -29.22 -36.75 3.92
C ARG A 384 -28.91 -36.47 5.39
N THR A 385 -29.06 -37.50 6.21
CA THR A 385 -28.87 -37.44 7.67
C THR A 385 -27.52 -38.02 8.06
N TRP A 386 -26.82 -37.31 8.94
CA TRP A 386 -25.60 -37.78 9.59
C TRP A 386 -25.78 -37.65 11.09
N ASP A 387 -25.74 -38.79 11.78
CA ASP A 387 -26.09 -38.92 13.19
C ASP A 387 -24.91 -39.56 13.93
N PRO A 388 -24.00 -38.76 14.52
CA PRO A 388 -22.79 -39.28 15.12
C PRO A 388 -23.08 -40.29 16.24
N LEU A 389 -24.01 -39.97 17.15
CA LEU A 389 -24.42 -40.85 18.23
C LEU A 389 -24.94 -42.21 17.74
N PHE A 390 -25.75 -42.25 16.67
CA PHE A 390 -26.23 -43.53 16.14
C PHE A 390 -25.14 -44.31 15.43
N VAL A 391 -24.15 -43.65 14.84
CA VAL A 391 -22.99 -44.36 14.29
C VAL A 391 -22.18 -45.01 15.40
N GLU A 392 -21.99 -44.34 16.54
CA GLU A 392 -21.35 -44.92 17.73
C GLU A 392 -22.16 -46.09 18.30
N ALA A 393 -23.48 -45.91 18.48
CA ALA A 393 -24.34 -46.89 19.13
C ALA A 393 -24.72 -48.09 18.24
N LYS A 394 -24.80 -47.89 16.92
CA LYS A 394 -25.40 -48.87 16.00
C LYS A 394 -24.53 -49.20 14.78
N GLY A 395 -23.43 -48.49 14.55
CA GLY A 395 -22.45 -48.78 13.50
C GLY A 395 -22.55 -47.90 12.23
N LYS A 396 -21.54 -48.05 11.35
CA LYS A 396 -21.31 -47.19 10.16
C LYS A 396 -22.47 -47.10 9.18
N GLN A 397 -23.41 -48.04 9.18
CA GLN A 397 -24.60 -48.00 8.31
C GLN A 397 -25.56 -46.85 8.65
N TRP A 398 -25.41 -46.23 9.83
CA TRP A 398 -26.16 -45.03 10.23
C TRP A 398 -25.50 -43.72 9.78
N TYR A 399 -24.33 -43.82 9.16
CA TYR A 399 -23.58 -42.71 8.60
C TYR A 399 -24.13 -42.37 7.20
N ASN A 400 -24.56 -41.13 6.97
CA ASN A 400 -25.01 -40.63 5.66
C ASN A 400 -26.27 -41.32 5.08
N ARG A 401 -27.36 -41.37 5.86
CA ARG A 401 -28.63 -42.01 5.46
C ARG A 401 -29.45 -41.11 4.53
N LYS A 402 -30.08 -41.67 3.50
CA LYS A 402 -31.12 -40.97 2.71
C LYS A 402 -32.37 -40.85 3.59
N GLY A 403 -33.05 -39.70 3.54
CA GLY A 403 -34.13 -39.29 4.47
C GLY A 403 -35.20 -40.35 4.83
N TYR A 404 -35.94 -40.06 5.90
CA TYR A 404 -37.04 -40.82 6.58
C TYR A 404 -36.72 -41.47 7.94
N ALA A 405 -35.52 -41.35 8.52
CA ALA A 405 -35.32 -41.88 9.87
C ALA A 405 -35.94 -40.99 10.98
N TYR A 406 -35.95 -39.66 10.80
CA TYR A 406 -36.36 -38.71 11.84
C TYR A 406 -37.18 -37.56 11.27
N ARG A 407 -38.11 -37.04 12.07
CA ARG A 407 -38.87 -35.81 11.77
C ARG A 407 -38.33 -34.70 12.67
N ALA A 408 -37.54 -33.78 12.12
CA ALA A 408 -37.00 -32.65 12.87
C ALA A 408 -38.15 -31.75 13.36
N LEU A 409 -38.13 -31.39 14.64
CA LEU A 409 -38.96 -30.31 15.18
C LEU A 409 -38.32 -28.95 14.89
N ASN A 410 -36.99 -28.88 14.96
CA ASN A 410 -36.23 -27.66 14.70
C ASN A 410 -35.12 -27.93 13.68
N LYS A 411 -34.81 -26.91 12.87
CA LYS A 411 -33.73 -26.94 11.88
C LYS A 411 -33.00 -25.61 11.87
N THR A 412 -31.71 -25.61 12.19
CA THR A 412 -30.87 -24.41 12.30
C THR A 412 -29.66 -24.52 11.37
N GLU A 413 -29.46 -23.52 10.51
CA GLU A 413 -28.28 -23.47 9.62
C GLU A 413 -26.98 -23.26 10.43
N ILE A 414 -25.97 -24.08 10.14
CA ILE A 414 -24.59 -23.95 10.62
C ILE A 414 -23.76 -23.17 9.60
#